data_AF-H3C3E4-F1
#
_entry.id   AF-H3C3E4-F1
#
_cell.length_a   1.000
_cell.length_b   1.000
_cell.length_c   1.000
_cell.angle_alpha   90.00
_cell.angle_beta   90.00
_cell.angle_gamma   90.00
#
_symmetry.space_group_name_H-M   'P 1'
#
loop_
_entity.id
_entity.type
_entity.pdbx_description
1 polymer ?
#
loop_
_entity_poly.entity_id
_entity_poly.type
_entity_poly.pdbx_seq_one_letter_code
_entity_poly.pdbx_strand_id
1 'polypeptide(L)'
;MAMKRSSEEVGVFCHRMNPFHQCQADCQCQPGWREYEDRCYLFSSDLKTWLEANAYCLEQNSNLMSIQDVHERLWVRTQIGAEIFWIGLNDRVTEGVWEWSDGTPYVEYLSFWMLGQPDDWGEEPGEDCGQVVGYNNGHWNDDNCNNKRKYICKHINRKCGIGAPRPPP
;
A
#
# COMPACT_ATOMS: atom_id res chain seq x y z
N MET A 1 29.33 32.19 -12.28
CA MET A 1 29.16 32.27 -10.82
C MET A 1 27.68 32.47 -10.54
N ALA A 2 26.97 31.39 -10.17
CA ALA A 2 26.37 31.17 -8.83
C ALA A 2 24.99 31.85 -8.69
N MET A 3 23.89 31.28 -8.17
CA MET A 3 23.53 29.98 -7.57
C MET A 3 21.98 29.86 -7.48
N LYS A 4 21.47 28.65 -7.22
CA LYS A 4 20.07 28.15 -7.06
C LYS A 4 19.21 28.82 -5.97
N ARG A 5 17.86 28.72 -6.09
CA ARG A 5 16.84 28.20 -5.10
C ARG A 5 15.41 28.46 -5.66
N SER A 6 14.61 27.44 -6.00
CA SER A 6 13.66 26.62 -5.19
C SER A 6 12.41 27.36 -4.68
N SER A 7 11.26 27.11 -5.33
CA SER A 7 9.94 26.84 -4.72
C SER A 7 8.89 26.86 -5.83
N GLU A 8 8.45 25.69 -6.30
CA GLU A 8 7.19 25.58 -7.05
C GLU A 8 6.06 25.72 -6.04
N GLU A 9 5.42 26.88 -6.02
CA GLU A 9 4.22 27.14 -5.23
C GLU A 9 3.07 26.27 -5.75
N VAL A 10 2.44 25.52 -4.85
CA VAL A 10 1.22 24.77 -5.11
C VAL A 10 0.10 25.78 -5.42
N GLY A 11 -0.27 25.92 -6.69
CA GLY A 11 -1.37 26.78 -7.11
C GLY A 11 -2.72 26.22 -6.66
N VAL A 12 -3.43 26.97 -5.80
CA VAL A 12 -4.84 26.74 -5.50
C VAL A 12 -5.67 27.34 -6.63
N PHE A 13 -6.31 26.50 -7.46
CA PHE A 13 -7.23 26.99 -8.49
C PHE A 13 -8.66 27.05 -7.94
N CYS A 14 -9.14 28.27 -7.66
CA CYS A 14 -10.55 28.52 -7.37
C CYS A 14 -11.29 28.84 -8.67
N HIS A 15 -12.06 27.89 -9.21
CA HIS A 15 -12.99 28.20 -10.31
C HIS A 15 -14.24 28.91 -9.74
N ARG A 16 -14.58 30.08 -10.32
CA ARG A 16 -15.82 30.80 -10.00
C ARG A 16 -17.03 30.07 -10.57
N MET A 17 -17.64 29.18 -9.80
CA MET A 17 -19.01 28.73 -10.05
C MET A 17 -19.77 28.79 -8.71
N ASN A 18 -20.73 29.73 -8.61
CA ASN A 18 -21.70 29.92 -7.51
C ASN A 18 -21.18 30.61 -6.20
N PRO A 19 -22.06 31.22 -5.38
CA PRO A 19 -21.70 32.17 -4.32
C PRO A 19 -21.14 31.53 -3.03
N PHE A 20 -20.86 30.23 -3.04
CA PHE A 20 -20.19 29.54 -1.95
C PHE A 20 -18.76 29.24 -2.37
N HIS A 21 -17.80 29.92 -1.76
CA HIS A 21 -16.38 29.66 -1.95
C HIS A 21 -16.05 28.26 -1.40
N GLN A 22 -16.09 27.24 -2.25
CA GLN A 22 -15.53 25.93 -1.93
C GLN A 22 -14.14 25.87 -2.58
N CYS A 23 -13.09 25.97 -1.77
CA CYS A 23 -11.76 25.56 -2.20
C CYS A 23 -11.76 24.02 -2.29
N GLN A 24 -12.05 23.46 -3.46
CA GLN A 24 -11.80 22.03 -3.68
C GLN A 24 -10.29 21.85 -3.75
N ALA A 25 -9.69 21.36 -2.67
CA ALA A 25 -8.43 20.64 -2.82
C ALA A 25 -8.76 19.41 -3.67
N ASP A 26 -8.10 19.21 -4.81
CA ASP A 26 -8.21 17.96 -5.55
C ASP A 26 -7.77 16.82 -4.63
N CYS A 27 -8.77 16.15 -4.05
CA CYS A 27 -8.66 14.93 -3.26
C CYS A 27 -8.25 13.72 -4.10
N GLN A 28 -7.73 13.93 -5.31
CA GLN A 28 -7.49 12.82 -6.21
C GLN A 28 -6.08 12.27 -6.00
N CYS A 29 -6.00 10.95 -5.96
CA CYS A 29 -4.72 10.26 -6.03
C CYS A 29 -3.97 10.65 -7.32
N GLN A 30 -2.64 10.61 -7.28
CA GLN A 30 -1.81 10.90 -8.45
C GLN A 30 -2.18 9.96 -9.61
N PRO A 31 -2.01 10.36 -10.88
CA PRO A 31 -2.25 9.48 -12.01
C PRO A 31 -1.54 8.13 -11.86
N GLY A 32 -2.26 7.03 -12.10
CA GLY A 32 -1.75 5.66 -11.90
C GLY A 32 -2.04 5.07 -10.51
N TRP A 33 -2.50 5.88 -9.56
CA TRP A 33 -2.93 5.42 -8.24
C TRP A 33 -4.45 5.27 -8.20
N ARG A 34 -4.92 4.23 -7.51
CA ARG A 34 -6.34 3.96 -7.26
C ARG A 34 -6.70 4.48 -5.88
N GLU A 35 -7.84 5.15 -5.80
CA GLU A 35 -8.38 5.64 -4.53
C GLU A 35 -9.29 4.59 -3.90
N TYR A 36 -9.12 4.38 -2.60
CA TYR A 36 -10.06 3.64 -1.77
C TYR A 36 -10.07 4.25 -0.37
N GLU A 37 -11.24 4.74 0.03
CA GLU A 37 -11.42 5.55 1.23
C GLU A 37 -10.47 6.75 1.28
N ASP A 38 -9.72 6.92 2.37
CA ASP A 38 -8.79 8.02 2.57
C ASP A 38 -7.36 7.68 2.13
N ARG A 39 -7.19 6.71 1.23
CA ARG A 39 -5.89 6.15 0.83
C ARG A 39 -5.75 6.01 -0.67
N CYS A 40 -4.50 6.08 -1.12
CA CYS A 40 -4.10 5.88 -2.50
C CYS A 40 -3.22 4.64 -2.61
N TYR A 41 -3.48 3.83 -3.64
CA TYR A 41 -2.80 2.56 -3.89
C TYR A 41 -2.23 2.48 -5.30
N LEU A 42 -0.97 2.06 -5.42
CA LEU A 42 -0.32 1.78 -6.70
C LEU A 42 -0.16 0.27 -6.84
N PHE A 43 -0.78 -0.30 -7.87
CA PHE A 43 -0.59 -1.71 -8.24
C PHE A 43 0.45 -1.75 -9.36
N SER A 44 1.64 -2.30 -9.07
CA SER A 44 2.73 -2.29 -10.03
C SER A 44 2.44 -3.19 -11.25
N SER A 45 2.95 -2.80 -12.42
CA SER A 45 3.17 -3.72 -13.54
C SER A 45 4.49 -4.46 -13.42
N ASP A 46 5.47 -3.82 -12.79
CA ASP A 46 6.86 -4.26 -12.75
C ASP A 46 7.08 -5.32 -11.67
N LEU A 47 8.05 -6.20 -11.93
CA LEU A 47 8.46 -7.26 -11.02
C LEU A 47 9.73 -6.85 -10.25
N LYS A 48 9.67 -6.91 -8.93
CA LYS A 48 10.76 -6.55 -8.02
C LYS A 48 10.89 -7.57 -6.89
N THR A 49 12.08 -7.69 -6.32
CA THR A 49 12.23 -8.36 -5.02
C THR A 49 11.47 -7.58 -3.95
N TRP A 50 11.19 -8.19 -2.80
CA TRP A 50 10.46 -7.50 -1.74
C TRP A 50 11.19 -6.23 -1.28
N LEU A 51 12.53 -6.30 -1.12
CA LEU A 51 13.37 -5.17 -0.76
C LEU A 51 13.37 -4.06 -1.82
N GLU A 52 13.48 -4.43 -3.10
CA GLU A 52 13.41 -3.48 -4.22
C GLU A 52 12.02 -2.80 -4.30
N ALA A 53 10.95 -3.55 -4.05
CA ALA A 53 9.59 -3.05 -4.02
C ALA A 53 9.37 -2.08 -2.85
N ASN A 54 9.86 -2.43 -1.65
CA ASN A 54 9.81 -1.57 -0.48
C ASN A 54 10.56 -0.24 -0.72
N ALA A 55 11.77 -0.32 -1.24
CA ALA A 55 12.55 0.87 -1.61
C ALA A 55 11.82 1.75 -2.62
N TYR A 56 11.22 1.14 -3.65
CA TYR A 56 10.44 1.87 -4.64
C TYR A 56 9.22 2.58 -4.02
N CYS A 57 8.45 1.91 -3.16
CA CYS A 57 7.31 2.56 -2.50
C CYS A 57 7.76 3.75 -1.64
N LEU A 58 8.88 3.62 -0.91
CA LEU A 58 9.46 4.71 -0.12
C LEU A 58 9.89 5.89 -1.01
N GLU A 59 10.49 5.64 -2.18
CA GLU A 59 10.83 6.68 -3.16
C GLU A 59 9.60 7.44 -3.66
N GLN A 60 8.43 6.78 -3.70
CA GLN A 60 7.15 7.41 -4.04
C GLN A 60 6.46 8.12 -2.86
N ASN A 61 7.15 8.33 -1.73
CA ASN A 61 6.57 8.84 -0.47
C ASN A 61 5.39 8.00 0.03
N SER A 62 5.48 6.69 -0.15
CA SER A 62 4.49 5.70 0.24
C SER A 62 5.17 4.52 0.93
N ASN A 63 4.44 3.47 1.27
CA ASN A 63 5.01 2.23 1.80
C ASN A 63 4.47 1.03 1.01
N LEU A 64 5.12 -0.12 1.12
CA LEU A 64 4.43 -1.37 0.76
C LEU A 64 3.14 -1.48 1.56
N MET A 65 2.10 -1.98 0.92
CA MET A 65 0.76 -1.97 1.47
C MET A 65 0.66 -2.78 2.77
N SER A 66 0.18 -2.14 3.84
CA SER A 66 -0.43 -2.79 5.00
C SER A 66 -1.91 -3.07 4.78
N ILE A 67 -2.44 -4.12 5.41
CA ILE A 67 -3.88 -4.40 5.48
C ILE A 67 -4.35 -4.18 6.92
N GLN A 68 -5.26 -3.22 7.12
CA GLN A 68 -5.68 -2.78 8.45
C GLN A 68 -7.10 -3.18 8.82
N ASP A 69 -7.90 -3.61 7.84
CA ASP A 69 -9.25 -4.10 8.07
C ASP A 69 -9.75 -5.03 6.95
N VAL A 70 -10.91 -5.63 7.18
CA VAL A 70 -11.53 -6.59 6.26
C VAL A 70 -12.04 -5.93 4.96
N HIS A 71 -12.44 -4.65 5.00
CA HIS A 71 -12.95 -3.94 3.83
C HIS A 71 -11.82 -3.63 2.85
N GLU A 72 -10.68 -3.16 3.36
CA GLU A 72 -9.45 -2.98 2.58
C GLU A 72 -9.01 -4.30 1.92
N ARG A 73 -9.00 -5.40 2.67
CA ARG A 73 -8.65 -6.73 2.14
C ARG A 73 -9.59 -7.17 1.01
N LEU A 74 -10.90 -7.04 1.22
CA LEU A 74 -11.91 -7.39 0.23
C LEU A 74 -11.83 -6.51 -1.01
N TRP A 75 -11.54 -5.22 -0.83
CA TRP A 75 -11.32 -4.32 -1.95
C TRP A 75 -10.09 -4.74 -2.76
N VAL A 76 -8.92 -4.97 -2.14
CA VAL A 76 -7.71 -5.46 -2.82
C VAL A 76 -7.99 -6.71 -3.65
N ARG A 77 -8.77 -7.66 -3.11
CA ARG A 77 -9.15 -8.88 -3.83
C ARG A 77 -9.80 -8.58 -5.19
N THR A 78 -10.62 -7.53 -5.28
CA THR A 78 -11.25 -7.12 -6.55
C THR A 78 -10.28 -6.47 -7.53
N GLN A 79 -9.12 -6.02 -7.07
CA GLN A 79 -8.14 -5.26 -7.84
C GLN A 79 -7.04 -6.13 -8.49
N ILE A 80 -6.78 -7.32 -7.94
CA ILE A 80 -5.57 -8.12 -8.25
C ILE A 80 -5.78 -9.28 -9.25
N GLY A 81 -7.02 -9.58 -9.65
CA GLY A 81 -7.30 -10.67 -10.59
C GLY A 81 -6.76 -12.03 -10.11
N ALA A 82 -5.93 -12.68 -10.94
CA ALA A 82 -5.24 -13.93 -10.63
C ALA A 82 -3.74 -13.73 -10.30
N GLU A 83 -3.27 -12.50 -10.23
CA GLU A 83 -1.85 -12.18 -10.09
C GLU A 83 -1.41 -12.21 -8.61
N ILE A 84 -0.10 -12.18 -8.38
CA ILE A 84 0.51 -12.19 -7.05
C ILE A 84 1.25 -10.89 -6.82
N PHE A 85 1.06 -10.29 -5.65
CA PHE A 85 1.69 -9.03 -5.27
C PHE A 85 2.35 -9.11 -3.90
N TRP A 86 3.57 -8.56 -3.78
CA TRP A 86 4.15 -8.21 -2.49
C TRP A 86 3.29 -7.19 -1.75
N ILE A 87 3.17 -7.41 -0.45
CA ILE A 87 2.63 -6.48 0.55
C ILE A 87 3.71 -6.19 1.59
N GLY A 88 3.46 -5.26 2.50
CA GLY A 88 4.46 -4.83 3.49
C GLY A 88 4.68 -5.83 4.63
N LEU A 89 4.04 -6.99 4.59
CA LEU A 89 4.11 -8.00 5.65
C LEU A 89 5.43 -8.76 5.57
N ASN A 90 6.12 -8.91 6.69
CA ASN A 90 7.41 -9.61 6.77
C ASN A 90 7.75 -10.00 8.21
N ASP A 91 8.62 -10.98 8.40
CA ASP A 91 9.20 -11.40 9.68
C ASP A 91 10.73 -11.53 9.63
N ARG A 92 11.34 -10.92 8.60
CA ARG A 92 12.79 -10.81 8.32
C ARG A 92 13.70 -10.44 9.49
N VAL A 93 13.16 -9.83 10.56
CA VAL A 93 13.90 -9.43 11.76
C VAL A 93 13.90 -10.54 12.80
N THR A 94 12.80 -11.27 12.94
CA THR A 94 12.62 -12.33 13.93
C THR A 94 11.59 -13.32 13.39
N GLU A 95 12.08 -14.50 13.00
CA GLU A 95 11.28 -15.58 12.44
C GLU A 95 10.01 -15.86 13.25
N GLY A 96 8.87 -15.94 12.57
CA GLY A 96 7.55 -16.13 13.17
C GLY A 96 6.94 -14.88 13.83
N VAL A 97 7.64 -13.74 13.84
CA VAL A 97 7.14 -12.46 14.36
C VAL A 97 6.83 -11.50 13.21
N TRP A 98 5.62 -11.62 12.68
CA TRP A 98 5.14 -10.83 11.56
C TRP A 98 4.90 -9.35 11.90
N GLU A 99 5.43 -8.48 11.06
CA GLU A 99 5.30 -7.02 11.14
C GLU A 99 5.04 -6.37 9.77
N TRP A 100 4.40 -5.20 9.78
CA TRP A 100 4.24 -4.37 8.59
C TRP A 100 5.40 -3.39 8.44
N SER A 101 5.98 -3.31 7.25
CA SER A 101 7.11 -2.42 6.95
C SER A 101 6.81 -0.93 7.08
N ASP A 102 5.52 -0.55 7.08
CA ASP A 102 5.06 0.82 7.32
C ASP A 102 4.91 1.18 8.81
N GLY A 103 5.23 0.24 9.70
CA GLY A 103 5.14 0.40 11.16
C GLY A 103 3.73 0.30 11.73
N THR A 104 2.73 -0.06 10.92
CA THR A 104 1.38 -0.26 11.42
C THR A 104 1.29 -1.56 12.23
N PRO A 105 0.44 -1.64 13.27
CA PRO A 105 0.37 -2.84 14.10
C PRO A 105 -0.08 -4.06 13.29
N TYR A 106 0.65 -5.17 13.41
CA TYR A 106 0.16 -6.46 12.97
C TYR A 106 -0.91 -6.97 13.94
N VAL A 107 -2.02 -7.46 13.39
CA VAL A 107 -3.18 -7.90 14.15
C VAL A 107 -3.56 -9.31 13.69
N GLU A 108 -3.21 -10.30 14.50
CA GLU A 108 -3.30 -11.72 14.14
C GLU A 108 -4.71 -12.17 13.71
N TYR A 109 -5.78 -11.64 14.31
CA TYR A 109 -7.15 -12.01 13.93
C TYR A 109 -7.56 -11.49 12.53
N LEU A 110 -6.83 -10.52 11.97
CA LEU A 110 -7.03 -10.04 10.60
C LEU A 110 -6.21 -10.84 9.58
N SER A 111 -5.36 -11.76 10.04
CA SER A 111 -4.56 -12.60 9.17
C SER A 111 -5.43 -13.34 8.16
N PHE A 112 -4.88 -13.52 6.97
CA PHE A 112 -5.59 -14.16 5.87
C PHE A 112 -4.70 -15.14 5.11
N TRP A 113 -3.87 -15.87 5.85
CA TRP A 113 -2.99 -16.89 5.32
C TRP A 113 -3.74 -17.98 4.54
N MET A 114 -3.11 -18.48 3.49
CA MET A 114 -3.53 -19.71 2.83
C MET A 114 -3.49 -20.87 3.82
N LEU A 115 -4.28 -21.92 3.56
CA LEU A 115 -4.23 -23.12 4.39
C LEU A 115 -2.82 -23.72 4.35
N GLY A 116 -2.20 -23.82 5.53
CA GLY A 116 -0.83 -24.33 5.68
C GLY A 116 0.23 -23.23 5.77
N GLN A 117 -0.14 -21.96 5.57
CA GLN A 117 0.79 -20.82 5.65
C GLN A 117 0.70 -20.05 6.98
N PRO A 118 1.77 -19.34 7.37
CA PRO A 118 3.11 -19.38 6.76
C PRO A 118 3.84 -20.71 7.03
N ASP A 119 4.66 -21.17 6.09
CA ASP A 119 5.34 -22.48 6.13
C ASP A 119 6.87 -22.38 6.14
N ASP A 120 7.43 -21.18 6.00
CA ASP A 120 8.86 -20.89 6.01
C ASP A 120 9.65 -21.83 5.08
N TRP A 121 9.13 -22.04 3.86
CA TRP A 121 9.71 -23.03 2.95
C TRP A 121 11.11 -22.62 2.47
N GLY A 122 12.14 -23.34 2.91
CA GLY A 122 13.42 -23.37 2.20
C GLY A 122 14.61 -23.69 3.06
N GLU A 123 15.78 -23.34 2.55
CA GLU A 123 16.97 -23.20 3.39
C GLU A 123 16.98 -21.79 3.98
N GLU A 124 17.41 -21.68 5.22
CA GLU A 124 17.59 -20.42 5.96
C GLU A 124 18.16 -19.29 5.07
N PRO A 125 17.53 -18.10 5.04
CA PRO A 125 16.49 -17.63 5.95
C PRO A 125 15.05 -18.00 5.53
N GLY A 126 14.85 -18.97 4.64
CA GLY A 126 13.49 -19.44 4.30
C GLY A 126 12.62 -18.40 3.58
N GLU A 127 11.36 -18.27 3.99
CA GLU A 127 10.33 -17.41 3.36
C GLU A 127 9.88 -16.27 4.27
N ASP A 128 10.62 -15.17 4.34
CA ASP A 128 10.30 -14.10 5.31
C ASP A 128 9.34 -12.98 4.81
N CYS A 129 8.78 -13.10 3.59
CA CYS A 129 8.11 -11.98 2.91
C CYS A 129 6.68 -12.31 2.48
N GLY A 130 5.70 -11.53 2.95
CA GLY A 130 4.29 -11.75 2.66
C GLY A 130 3.84 -11.22 1.29
N GLN A 131 3.03 -12.02 0.59
CA GLN A 131 2.36 -11.70 -0.66
C GLN A 131 0.86 -11.99 -0.62
N VAL A 132 0.07 -11.25 -1.39
CA VAL A 132 -1.34 -11.58 -1.67
C VAL A 132 -1.46 -12.39 -2.95
N VAL A 133 -2.17 -13.51 -2.90
CA VAL A 133 -2.28 -14.49 -4.00
C VAL A 133 -3.65 -14.42 -4.66
N GLY A 134 -3.74 -13.78 -5.84
CA GLY A 134 -5.01 -13.52 -6.52
C GLY A 134 -5.77 -14.78 -6.95
N TYR A 135 -5.08 -15.80 -7.46
CA TYR A 135 -5.70 -17.09 -7.81
C TYR A 135 -6.17 -17.88 -6.58
N ASN A 136 -5.69 -17.55 -5.38
CA ASN A 136 -6.16 -18.09 -4.09
C ASN A 136 -7.05 -17.08 -3.36
N ASN A 137 -7.92 -16.37 -4.07
CA ASN A 137 -8.87 -15.43 -3.47
C ASN A 137 -8.25 -14.35 -2.57
N GLY A 138 -6.99 -13.95 -2.84
CA GLY A 138 -6.31 -12.90 -2.09
C GLY A 138 -5.80 -13.34 -0.72
N HIS A 139 -5.78 -14.64 -0.42
CA HIS A 139 -5.09 -15.17 0.75
C HIS A 139 -3.59 -14.88 0.67
N TRP A 140 -2.96 -14.89 1.83
CA TRP A 140 -1.56 -14.56 2.00
C TRP A 140 -0.70 -15.81 1.93
N ASN A 141 0.50 -15.64 1.38
CA ASN A 141 1.58 -16.62 1.39
C ASN A 141 2.81 -15.84 1.82
N ASP A 142 3.64 -16.41 2.65
CA ASP A 142 5.04 -16.06 2.79
C ASP A 142 5.81 -16.60 1.58
N ASP A 143 6.85 -15.94 1.11
CA ASP A 143 7.64 -16.37 -0.04
C ASP A 143 9.05 -15.81 0.09
N ASN A 144 10.03 -16.47 -0.53
CA ASN A 144 11.42 -16.02 -0.47
C ASN A 144 11.53 -14.56 -0.97
N CYS A 145 12.04 -13.67 -0.12
CA CYS A 145 12.11 -12.23 -0.39
C CYS A 145 12.87 -11.85 -1.68
N ASN A 146 13.72 -12.74 -2.21
CA ASN A 146 14.48 -12.54 -3.44
C ASN A 146 13.67 -12.86 -4.71
N ASN A 147 12.50 -13.48 -4.58
CA ASN A 147 11.61 -13.71 -5.69
C ASN A 147 11.06 -12.39 -6.23
N LYS A 148 10.91 -12.33 -7.55
CA LYS A 148 10.34 -11.15 -8.20
C LYS A 148 8.84 -11.29 -8.34
N ARG A 149 8.10 -10.33 -7.79
CA ARG A 149 6.64 -10.23 -7.87
C ARG A 149 6.23 -8.81 -8.21
N LYS A 150 4.99 -8.64 -8.63
CA LYS A 150 4.35 -7.32 -8.59
C LYS A 150 4.23 -6.88 -7.14
N TYR A 151 3.89 -5.64 -6.88
CA TYR A 151 3.81 -5.10 -5.53
C TYR A 151 2.75 -4.01 -5.44
N ILE A 152 2.23 -3.80 -4.24
CA ILE A 152 1.24 -2.76 -3.97
C ILE A 152 1.85 -1.73 -3.03
N CYS A 153 1.92 -0.47 -3.48
CA CYS A 153 2.25 0.65 -2.60
C CYS A 153 0.98 1.31 -2.07
N LYS A 154 1.05 1.91 -0.89
CA LYS A 154 -0.06 2.56 -0.18
C LYS A 154 0.41 3.82 0.53
N HIS A 155 -0.38 4.89 0.46
CA HIS A 155 -0.23 6.06 1.32
C HIS A 155 -1.58 6.70 1.67
N ILE A 156 -1.61 7.49 2.75
CA ILE A 156 -2.79 8.27 3.12
C ILE A 156 -2.97 9.41 2.13
N ASN A 157 -4.20 9.64 1.68
CA ASN A 157 -4.63 10.77 0.88
C ASN A 157 -4.86 12.00 1.77
N ARG A 158 -3.75 12.64 2.19
CA ARG A 158 -3.76 13.76 3.16
C ARG A 158 -4.57 14.99 2.72
N LYS A 159 -4.96 15.10 1.44
CA LYS A 159 -5.78 16.21 0.93
C LYS A 159 -7.26 16.09 1.26
N CYS A 160 -7.74 14.91 1.66
CA CYS A 160 -9.15 14.66 1.95
C CYS A 160 -9.52 14.60 3.44
N GLY A 161 -8.52 14.58 4.34
CA GLY A 161 -8.73 14.55 5.79
C GLY A 161 -9.00 15.91 6.47
N ILE A 162 -8.94 17.02 5.73
CA ILE A 162 -9.20 18.37 6.25
C ILE A 162 -10.59 18.81 5.78
N GLY A 163 -11.65 18.14 6.23
CA GLY A 163 -13.02 18.64 6.03
C GLY A 163 -14.14 17.64 5.77
N ALA A 164 -13.88 16.33 5.71
CA ALA A 164 -14.97 15.35 5.60
C ALA A 164 -15.75 15.26 6.93
N PRO A 165 -17.06 15.62 6.98
CA PRO A 165 -17.86 15.40 8.17
C PRO A 165 -18.02 13.88 8.39
N ARG A 166 -17.74 13.43 9.60
CA ARG A 166 -17.96 12.03 10.03
C ARG A 166 -19.45 11.69 9.86
N PRO A 167 -19.83 10.57 9.22
CA PRO A 167 -21.23 10.17 9.18
C PRO A 167 -21.75 9.91 10.61
N PRO A 168 -22.98 10.35 10.94
CA PRO A 168 -23.58 10.01 12.22
C PRO A 168 -23.89 8.50 12.31
N PRO A 169 -23.97 7.94 13.54
CA PRO A 169 -24.31 6.55 13.77
C PRO A 169 -25.71 6.16 13.29
#